data_AF-A0A914BUY0-F1
#
_entry.id   AF-A0A914BUY0-F1
#
_cell.length_a   1.000
_cell.length_b   1.000
_cell.length_c   1.000
_cell.angle_alpha   90.00
_cell.angle_beta   90.00
_cell.angle_gamma   90.00
#
_symmetry.space_group_name_H-M   'P 1'
#
loop_
_entity.id
_entity.type
_entity.pdbx_description
1 polymer ?
#
loop_
_entity_poly.entity_id
_entity_poly.type
_entity_poly.pdbx_seq_one_letter_code
_entity_poly.pdbx_strand_id
1 'polypeptide(L)'
;DCMLPSDSGKCLAHFPKFYFNPRTRQCEQFIYGGCGGNKNSFDTLQACENACGQKINNERDLVMAQSICNLRKDSGPCEAYVPSFYYDMSSGQCLPFVYGGCGGNKNRFETMNECKKSCEKGISKKPYGEKKCPKNEEFFSCGTACEPSCENPKPQICKDICKIDVCQCKNGTVRHKGKCIAKEDCPQSTQTF
;
A
#
# COMPACT_ATOMS: atom_id res chain seq x y z
N ASP A 1 -2.41 -13.62 25.54
CA ASP A 1 -1.65 -13.92 24.31
C ASP A 1 -2.67 -13.95 23.19
N CYS A 2 -2.60 -13.02 22.25
CA CYS A 2 -3.68 -12.72 21.31
C CYS A 2 -3.61 -13.55 20.02
N MET A 3 -2.56 -14.35 19.83
CA MET A 3 -2.37 -15.16 18.61
C MET A 3 -2.87 -16.59 18.75
N LEU A 4 -3.36 -16.96 19.94
CA LEU A 4 -3.93 -18.28 20.21
C LEU A 4 -5.32 -18.41 19.58
N PRO A 5 -5.76 -19.60 19.16
CA PRO A 5 -7.13 -19.82 18.69
C PRO A 5 -8.13 -19.66 19.85
N SER A 6 -9.41 -19.49 19.52
CA SER A 6 -10.49 -19.71 20.50
C SER A 6 -10.43 -21.15 21.00
N ASP A 7 -10.67 -21.33 22.30
CA ASP A 7 -10.63 -22.65 22.94
C ASP A 7 -11.81 -22.79 23.90
N SER A 8 -12.80 -23.58 23.47
CA SER A 8 -13.98 -23.89 24.27
C SER A 8 -13.66 -24.74 25.51
N GLY A 9 -12.49 -25.37 25.56
CA GLY A 9 -12.13 -26.28 26.64
C GLY A 9 -12.95 -27.57 26.64
N LYS A 10 -12.87 -28.32 27.74
CA LYS A 10 -13.44 -29.67 27.87
C LYS A 10 -14.80 -29.74 28.58
N CYS A 11 -15.21 -28.64 29.22
CA CYS A 11 -16.50 -28.55 29.90
C CYS A 11 -17.59 -28.10 28.90
N LEU A 12 -18.86 -28.31 29.25
CA LEU A 12 -20.00 -28.11 28.34
C LEU A 12 -20.95 -26.98 28.77
N ALA A 13 -20.51 -26.11 29.67
CA ALA A 13 -21.28 -24.92 30.02
C ALA A 13 -21.27 -23.91 28.85
N HIS A 14 -22.24 -23.00 28.85
CA HIS A 14 -22.41 -22.04 27.75
C HIS A 14 -22.11 -20.63 28.21
N PHE A 15 -20.83 -20.24 28.17
CA PHE A 15 -20.39 -18.88 28.50
C PHE A 15 -19.94 -18.14 27.23
N PRO A 16 -20.76 -17.19 26.73
CA PRO A 16 -20.33 -16.30 25.66
C PRO A 16 -19.10 -15.50 26.11
N LYS A 17 -18.03 -15.57 25.32
CA LYS A 17 -16.80 -14.81 25.53
C LYS A 17 -16.31 -14.28 24.19
N PHE A 18 -15.32 -13.40 24.23
CA PHE A 18 -14.65 -12.86 23.07
C PHE A 18 -13.22 -13.39 22.98
N TYR A 19 -12.75 -13.65 21.77
CA TYR A 19 -11.34 -13.94 21.47
C TYR A 19 -10.89 -13.06 20.31
N PHE A 20 -9.61 -12.75 20.25
CA PHE A 20 -9.04 -12.07 19.09
C PHE A 20 -8.77 -13.07 17.97
N ASN A 21 -9.43 -12.92 16.83
CA ASN A 21 -9.18 -13.74 15.65
C ASN A 21 -8.05 -13.12 14.82
N PRO A 22 -6.86 -13.74 14.72
CA PRO A 22 -5.73 -13.18 13.98
C PRO A 22 -5.95 -13.15 12.46
N ARG A 23 -6.92 -13.92 11.92
CA ARG A 23 -7.25 -13.90 10.49
C ARG A 23 -8.07 -12.68 10.11
N THR A 24 -9.11 -12.38 10.88
CA THR A 24 -10.01 -11.23 10.64
C THR A 24 -9.50 -9.96 11.33
N ARG A 25 -8.57 -10.09 12.28
CA ARG A 25 -8.06 -9.03 13.17
C ARG A 25 -9.17 -8.37 13.99
N GLN A 26 -10.17 -9.15 14.36
CA GLN A 26 -11.31 -8.67 15.13
C GLN A 26 -11.50 -9.51 16.38
N CYS A 27 -12.07 -8.89 17.40
CA CYS A 27 -12.57 -9.61 18.56
C CYS A 27 -13.92 -10.23 18.20
N GLU A 28 -13.96 -11.55 18.12
CA GLU A 28 -15.12 -12.34 17.73
C GLU A 28 -15.67 -13.09 18.94
N GLN A 29 -16.98 -13.33 18.97
CA GLN A 29 -17.62 -14.10 20.03
C GLN A 29 -17.40 -15.60 19.83
N PHE A 30 -17.13 -16.33 20.91
CA PHE A 30 -17.10 -17.80 20.95
C PHE A 30 -17.74 -18.30 22.25
N ILE A 31 -18.05 -19.60 22.32
CA ILE A 31 -18.59 -20.23 23.53
C ILE A 31 -17.47 -20.91 24.31
N TYR A 32 -17.24 -20.44 25.53
CA TYR A 32 -16.35 -21.09 26.48
C TYR A 32 -17.12 -22.09 27.35
N GLY A 33 -16.60 -23.31 27.42
CA GLY A 33 -17.18 -24.46 28.10
C GLY A 33 -17.18 -24.38 29.63
N GLY A 34 -16.49 -23.40 30.22
CA GLY A 34 -16.42 -23.20 31.67
C GLY A 34 -15.19 -23.80 32.36
N CYS A 35 -14.37 -24.59 31.66
CA CYS A 35 -13.08 -25.06 32.19
C CYS A 35 -12.05 -25.31 31.09
N GLY A 36 -10.77 -25.17 31.42
CA GLY A 36 -9.67 -25.25 30.46
C GLY A 36 -9.48 -23.94 29.72
N GLY A 37 -9.34 -23.99 28.39
CA GLY A 37 -9.17 -22.80 27.57
C GLY A 37 -7.75 -22.23 27.60
N ASN A 38 -7.61 -21.04 27.02
CA ASN A 38 -6.35 -20.31 26.97
C ASN A 38 -6.54 -18.80 27.25
N LYS A 39 -5.45 -18.04 27.17
CA LYS A 39 -5.43 -16.60 27.52
C LYS A 39 -6.07 -15.68 26.47
N ASN A 40 -6.50 -16.18 25.32
CA ASN A 40 -7.24 -15.41 24.31
C ASN A 40 -8.75 -15.55 24.56
N SER A 41 -9.19 -15.09 25.72
CA SER A 41 -10.57 -15.25 26.18
C SER A 41 -10.94 -14.10 27.11
N PHE A 42 -11.95 -13.32 26.73
CA PHE A 42 -12.33 -12.07 27.38
C PHE A 42 -13.84 -12.03 27.61
N ASP A 43 -14.27 -11.42 28.71
CA ASP A 43 -15.69 -11.34 29.07
C ASP A 43 -16.48 -10.33 28.24
N THR A 44 -15.79 -9.32 27.70
CA THR A 44 -16.42 -8.26 26.90
C THR A 44 -15.61 -7.99 25.64
N LEU A 45 -16.30 -7.53 24.59
CA LEU A 45 -15.66 -7.07 23.35
C LEU A 45 -14.60 -6.01 23.65
N GLN A 46 -14.93 -5.02 24.49
CA GLN A 46 -14.00 -3.94 24.86
C GLN A 46 -12.78 -4.45 25.64
N ALA A 47 -12.92 -5.46 26.50
CA ALA A 47 -11.78 -6.06 27.19
C ALA A 47 -10.84 -6.79 26.20
N CYS A 48 -11.42 -7.48 25.20
CA CYS A 48 -10.65 -8.08 24.12
C CYS A 48 -9.94 -7.02 23.27
N GLU A 49 -10.64 -5.96 22.86
CA GLU A 49 -10.08 -4.87 22.06
C GLU A 49 -8.99 -4.10 22.80
N ASN A 50 -9.17 -3.83 24.10
CA ASN A 50 -8.13 -3.18 24.90
C ASN A 50 -6.89 -4.08 25.07
N ALA A 51 -7.09 -5.39 25.26
CA ALA A 51 -5.99 -6.33 25.46
C ALA A 51 -5.24 -6.68 24.16
N CYS A 52 -5.95 -6.77 23.04
CA CYS A 52 -5.44 -7.31 21.77
C CYS A 52 -5.55 -6.35 20.58
N GLY A 53 -6.51 -5.43 20.59
CA GLY A 53 -6.70 -4.43 19.53
C GLY A 53 -5.62 -3.35 19.48
N GLN A 54 -4.82 -3.18 20.53
CA GLN A 54 -3.76 -2.16 20.60
C GLN A 54 -2.34 -2.71 20.36
N LYS A 55 -2.18 -4.00 20.02
CA LYS A 55 -0.87 -4.60 19.70
C LYS A 55 -0.69 -4.93 18.22
N ILE A 56 -1.14 -4.03 17.35
CA ILE A 56 -0.47 -3.78 16.07
C ILE A 56 0.43 -2.57 16.31
N ASN A 57 1.71 -2.80 16.61
CA ASN A 57 2.70 -1.73 16.59
C ASN A 57 2.70 -1.10 15.18
N ASN A 58 2.09 0.07 15.06
CA ASN A 58 2.51 1.28 14.32
C ASN A 58 3.26 1.17 12.97
N GLU A 59 3.08 0.10 12.19
CA GLU A 59 3.57 0.06 10.80
C GLU A 59 2.58 -0.53 9.79
N ARG A 60 1.42 -1.07 10.20
CA ARG A 60 0.45 -1.67 9.25
C ARG A 60 -0.95 -1.06 9.21
N ASP A 61 -1.33 -0.25 10.20
CA ASP A 61 -2.57 0.54 10.11
C ASP A 61 -2.34 1.90 9.40
N LEU A 62 -1.08 2.35 9.32
CA LEU A 62 -0.65 3.35 8.33
C LEU A 62 -0.76 2.82 6.88
N VAL A 63 -0.60 1.50 6.68
CA VAL A 63 -0.57 0.87 5.35
C VAL A 63 -1.97 0.61 4.78
N MET A 64 -3.01 0.47 5.62
CA MET A 64 -4.39 0.24 5.15
C MET A 64 -5.14 1.53 4.79
N ALA A 65 -4.96 2.64 5.53
CA ALA A 65 -5.49 3.94 5.09
C ALA A 65 -4.74 4.47 3.84
N GLN A 66 -3.44 4.16 3.73
CA GLN A 66 -2.67 4.38 2.50
C GLN A 66 -3.14 3.47 1.34
N SER A 67 -3.74 2.30 1.59
CA SER A 67 -4.01 1.36 0.48
C SER A 67 -5.14 1.79 -0.45
N ILE A 68 -6.16 2.52 0.02
CA ILE A 68 -7.25 3.02 -0.84
C ILE A 68 -6.78 4.28 -1.57
N CYS A 69 -6.20 5.23 -0.85
CA CYS A 69 -5.76 6.51 -1.41
C CYS A 69 -4.59 6.35 -2.40
N ASN A 70 -3.84 5.24 -2.36
CA ASN A 70 -2.78 4.93 -3.32
C ASN A 70 -3.28 4.29 -4.64
N LEU A 71 -4.56 3.88 -4.73
CA LEU A 71 -5.07 3.31 -5.98
C LEU A 71 -5.20 4.42 -7.02
N ARG A 72 -5.07 4.08 -8.31
CA ARG A 72 -5.37 5.05 -9.38
C ARG A 72 -6.87 5.32 -9.43
N LYS A 73 -7.27 6.48 -9.97
CA LYS A 73 -8.67 6.65 -10.39
C LYS A 73 -9.03 5.57 -11.40
N ASP A 74 -10.23 5.00 -11.26
CA ASP A 74 -10.72 3.96 -12.15
C ASP A 74 -12.20 4.20 -12.43
N SER A 75 -12.49 4.59 -13.67
CA SER A 75 -13.85 4.85 -14.15
C SER A 75 -14.66 3.57 -14.34
N GLY A 76 -14.01 2.40 -14.37
CA GLY A 76 -14.67 1.14 -14.69
C GLY A 76 -15.11 1.04 -16.16
N PRO A 77 -15.72 -0.10 -16.56
CA PRO A 77 -16.05 -0.38 -17.96
C PRO A 77 -17.40 0.18 -18.42
N CYS A 78 -18.26 0.68 -17.51
CA CYS A 78 -19.55 1.26 -17.88
C CYS A 78 -19.40 2.74 -18.28
N GLU A 79 -20.42 3.31 -18.95
CA GLU A 79 -20.37 4.67 -19.53
C GLU A 79 -21.35 5.66 -18.88
N ALA A 80 -21.88 5.36 -17.68
CA ALA A 80 -22.71 6.31 -16.96
C ALA A 80 -21.89 7.54 -16.55
N TYR A 81 -22.55 8.71 -16.50
CA TYR A 81 -21.93 9.93 -15.99
C TYR A 81 -22.19 10.06 -14.49
N VAL A 82 -21.27 9.54 -13.67
CA VAL A 82 -21.34 9.67 -12.20
C VAL A 82 -20.19 10.55 -11.71
N PRO A 83 -20.42 11.84 -11.40
CA PRO A 83 -19.42 12.70 -10.78
C PRO A 83 -18.93 12.09 -9.47
N SER A 84 -17.62 12.02 -9.28
CA SER A 84 -17.00 11.43 -8.09
C SER A 84 -15.67 12.12 -7.81
N PHE A 85 -15.07 11.81 -6.66
CA PHE A 85 -13.77 12.33 -6.25
C PHE A 85 -12.80 11.17 -6.01
N TYR A 86 -11.52 11.38 -6.30
CA TYR A 86 -10.46 10.43 -5.98
C TYR A 86 -9.28 11.19 -5.38
N TYR A 87 -8.44 10.49 -4.62
CA TYR A 87 -7.19 11.05 -4.14
C TYR A 87 -6.08 10.85 -5.17
N ASP A 88 -5.48 11.94 -5.61
CA ASP A 88 -4.32 11.90 -6.50
C ASP A 88 -3.02 11.99 -5.69
N MET A 89 -2.26 10.89 -5.69
CA MET A 89 -1.01 10.80 -4.94
C MET A 89 0.08 11.73 -5.47
N SER A 90 0.08 12.07 -6.77
CA SER A 90 1.09 12.96 -7.34
C SER A 90 0.97 14.39 -6.84
N SER A 91 -0.25 14.91 -6.78
CA SER A 91 -0.56 16.23 -6.24
C SER A 91 -0.77 16.24 -4.74
N GLY A 92 -1.05 15.07 -4.14
CA GLY A 92 -1.41 14.92 -2.74
C GLY A 92 -2.80 15.49 -2.42
N GLN A 93 -3.68 15.59 -3.41
CA GLN A 93 -4.97 16.27 -3.32
C GLN A 93 -6.13 15.38 -3.78
N CYS A 94 -7.30 15.60 -3.20
CA CYS A 94 -8.54 15.08 -3.75
C CYS A 94 -8.96 15.86 -5.01
N LEU A 95 -9.16 15.15 -6.12
CA LEU A 95 -9.54 15.70 -7.44
C LEU A 95 -10.84 15.07 -7.94
N PRO A 96 -11.66 15.80 -8.72
CA PRO A 96 -12.86 15.25 -9.33
C PRO A 96 -12.54 14.31 -10.51
N PHE A 97 -13.39 13.32 -10.76
CA PHE A 97 -13.39 12.47 -11.95
C PHE A 97 -14.81 11.95 -12.26
N VAL A 98 -14.99 11.31 -13.42
CA VAL A 98 -16.25 10.65 -13.80
C VAL A 98 -16.11 9.14 -13.63
N TYR A 99 -16.98 8.55 -12.81
CA TYR A 99 -17.14 7.11 -12.66
C TYR A 99 -18.24 6.60 -13.60
N GLY A 100 -17.94 5.51 -14.29
CA GLY A 100 -18.78 4.90 -15.32
C GLY A 100 -20.03 4.19 -14.79
N GLY A 101 -20.20 4.09 -13.47
CA GLY A 101 -21.38 3.48 -12.82
C GLY A 101 -21.22 2.00 -12.47
N CYS A 102 -20.19 1.30 -12.94
CA CYS A 102 -19.90 -0.08 -12.53
C CYS A 102 -18.39 -0.36 -12.43
N GLY A 103 -18.02 -1.33 -11.59
CA GLY A 103 -16.63 -1.75 -11.39
C GLY A 103 -15.75 -0.68 -10.72
N GLY A 104 -14.56 -0.48 -11.29
CA GLY A 104 -13.56 0.42 -10.75
C GLY A 104 -12.92 -0.09 -9.45
N ASN A 105 -12.40 0.83 -8.65
CA ASN A 105 -11.78 0.52 -7.36
C ASN A 105 -12.24 1.46 -6.24
N LYS A 106 -11.63 1.31 -5.05
CA LYS A 106 -12.07 2.00 -3.83
C LYS A 106 -11.59 3.45 -3.71
N ASN A 107 -10.67 3.94 -4.56
CA ASN A 107 -10.29 5.36 -4.59
C ASN A 107 -11.35 6.17 -5.34
N ARG A 108 -12.55 6.17 -4.77
CA ARG A 108 -13.74 6.82 -5.30
C ARG A 108 -14.62 7.22 -4.12
N PHE A 109 -14.83 8.50 -3.97
CA PHE A 109 -15.60 9.12 -2.91
C PHE A 109 -16.73 9.94 -3.53
N GLU A 110 -17.88 9.98 -2.87
CA GLU A 110 -19.05 10.69 -3.37
C GLU A 110 -18.88 12.20 -3.20
N THR A 111 -18.19 12.61 -2.13
CA THR A 111 -17.97 14.02 -1.84
C THR A 111 -16.49 14.36 -1.67
N MET A 112 -16.13 15.60 -2.01
CA MET A 112 -14.79 16.14 -1.77
C MET A 112 -14.39 16.01 -0.29
N ASN A 113 -15.29 16.32 0.64
CA ASN A 113 -15.00 16.28 2.07
C ASN A 113 -14.74 14.85 2.58
N GLU A 114 -15.46 13.86 2.05
CA GLU A 114 -15.22 12.44 2.36
C GLU A 114 -13.84 12.00 1.89
N CYS A 115 -13.46 12.36 0.66
CA CYS A 115 -12.12 12.10 0.14
C CYS A 115 -11.04 12.74 1.05
N LYS A 116 -11.20 14.03 1.40
CA LYS A 116 -10.25 14.73 2.26
C LYS A 116 -10.13 14.13 3.64
N LYS A 117 -11.26 13.80 4.27
CA LYS A 117 -11.27 13.14 5.58
C LYS A 117 -10.59 11.77 5.52
N SER A 118 -10.76 11.04 4.43
CA SER A 118 -10.23 9.68 4.26
C SER A 118 -8.74 9.67 3.90
N CYS A 119 -8.28 10.63 3.09
CA CYS A 119 -6.95 10.59 2.48
C CYS A 119 -6.02 11.75 2.87
N GLU A 120 -6.54 12.89 3.32
CA GLU A 120 -5.72 14.06 3.72
C GLU A 120 -5.46 14.13 5.24
N LYS A 121 -6.22 13.40 6.07
CA LYS A 121 -6.04 13.34 7.53
C LYS A 121 -5.47 11.98 7.95
N GLY A 122 -4.20 11.95 8.37
CA GLY A 122 -3.56 10.73 8.88
C GLY A 122 -2.36 10.26 8.06
N ILE A 123 -2.08 10.88 6.91
CA ILE A 123 -0.71 10.91 6.42
C ILE A 123 0.01 11.85 7.38
N SER A 124 0.70 11.29 8.38
CA SER A 124 1.80 12.03 9.00
C SER A 124 2.59 12.57 7.82
N LYS A 125 2.60 13.90 7.65
CA LYS A 125 3.62 14.58 6.89
C LYS A 125 4.94 14.34 7.63
N LYS A 126 5.41 13.09 7.72
CA LYS A 126 6.78 12.89 7.33
C LYS A 126 6.73 13.30 5.87
N PRO A 127 7.27 14.46 5.47
CA PRO A 127 7.62 14.60 4.07
C PRO A 127 8.37 13.31 3.80
N TYR A 128 7.93 12.53 2.82
CA TYR A 128 8.83 11.58 2.21
C TYR A 128 10.00 12.46 1.82
N GLY A 129 11.05 12.47 2.66
CA GLY A 129 12.01 13.57 2.70
C GLY A 129 12.44 13.79 1.27
N GLU A 130 12.30 15.02 0.75
CA GLU A 130 12.45 15.37 -0.67
C GLU A 130 13.21 14.26 -1.37
N LYS A 131 12.52 13.37 -2.11
CA LYS A 131 13.15 12.18 -2.68
C LYS A 131 14.23 12.66 -3.66
N LYS A 132 15.40 12.94 -3.11
CA LYS A 132 16.54 13.51 -3.81
C LYS A 132 17.19 12.34 -4.46
N CYS A 133 16.88 12.18 -5.72
CA CYS A 133 17.65 11.27 -6.54
C CYS A 133 19.10 11.77 -6.62
N PRO A 134 20.06 10.86 -6.72
CA PRO A 134 21.45 11.19 -6.99
C PRO A 134 21.63 12.07 -8.23
N LYS A 135 22.83 12.62 -8.41
CA LYS A 135 23.16 13.43 -9.58
C LYS A 135 22.83 12.65 -10.87
N ASN A 136 22.19 13.33 -11.83
CA ASN A 136 21.73 12.80 -13.12
C ASN A 136 20.61 11.75 -13.04
N GLU A 137 19.93 11.66 -11.91
CA GLU A 137 18.72 10.86 -11.75
C GLU A 137 17.49 11.76 -11.53
N GLU A 138 16.34 11.25 -11.94
CA GLU A 138 15.02 11.84 -11.78
C GLU A 138 14.11 10.84 -11.06
N PHE A 139 13.26 11.36 -10.18
CA PHE A 139 12.35 10.54 -9.41
C PHE A 139 11.11 10.20 -10.23
N PHE A 140 10.79 8.92 -10.29
CA PHE A 140 9.57 8.41 -10.90
C PHE A 140 8.74 7.68 -9.85
N SER A 141 7.50 8.14 -9.65
CA SER A 141 6.50 7.39 -8.87
C SER A 141 6.17 6.05 -9.52
N CYS A 142 6.33 5.96 -10.85
CA CYS A 142 6.19 4.76 -11.65
C CYS A 142 7.24 4.74 -12.77
N GLY A 143 8.38 4.11 -12.49
CA GLY A 143 9.51 4.03 -13.42
C GLY A 143 9.54 2.75 -14.26
N THR A 144 10.38 2.74 -15.30
CA THR A 144 10.59 1.57 -16.16
C THR A 144 11.36 0.47 -15.44
N ALA A 145 10.97 -0.80 -15.63
CA ALA A 145 11.76 -1.92 -15.14
C ALA A 145 13.10 -2.09 -15.89
N CYS A 146 13.23 -1.48 -17.05
CA CYS A 146 14.18 -1.82 -18.11
C CYS A 146 14.96 -0.58 -18.53
N GLU A 147 15.60 0.01 -17.54
CA GLU A 147 16.36 1.23 -17.73
C GLU A 147 17.63 0.96 -18.54
N PRO A 148 17.97 1.80 -19.54
CA PRO A 148 19.18 1.64 -20.33
C PRO A 148 20.46 1.71 -19.50
N SER A 149 21.44 0.88 -19.86
CA SER A 149 22.79 0.90 -19.28
C SER A 149 23.86 0.98 -20.38
N CYS A 150 25.11 1.23 -20.04
CA CYS A 150 26.20 1.17 -21.04
C CYS A 150 26.35 -0.23 -21.64
N GLU A 151 26.14 -1.28 -20.85
CA GLU A 151 26.21 -2.68 -21.28
C GLU A 151 24.96 -3.10 -22.09
N ASN A 152 23.83 -2.42 -21.89
CA ASN A 152 22.60 -2.64 -22.63
C ASN A 152 21.87 -1.31 -22.93
N PRO A 153 22.31 -0.55 -23.95
CA PRO A 153 21.75 0.77 -24.25
C PRO A 153 20.32 0.75 -24.77
N LYS A 154 19.85 -0.39 -25.28
CA LYS A 154 18.51 -0.59 -25.82
C LYS A 154 17.94 -1.94 -25.36
N PRO A 155 17.44 -2.02 -24.11
CA PRO A 155 16.86 -3.25 -23.57
C PRO A 155 15.70 -3.74 -24.45
N GLN A 156 15.86 -4.91 -25.08
CA GLN A 156 14.87 -5.47 -26.02
C GLN A 156 13.66 -6.07 -25.31
N ILE A 157 13.87 -6.65 -24.13
CA ILE A 157 12.82 -7.27 -23.32
C ILE A 157 12.51 -6.33 -22.18
N CYS A 158 11.45 -5.54 -22.36
CA CYS A 158 10.93 -4.73 -21.28
C CYS A 158 9.53 -5.19 -20.88
N LYS A 159 9.40 -5.64 -19.63
CA LYS A 159 8.09 -5.97 -19.06
C LYS A 159 7.43 -4.66 -18.66
N ASP A 160 6.12 -4.51 -18.91
CA ASP A 160 5.29 -3.36 -18.53
C ASP A 160 5.00 -3.32 -17.02
N ILE A 161 6.03 -3.61 -16.22
CA ILE A 161 6.00 -3.58 -14.77
C ILE A 161 6.52 -2.22 -14.33
N CYS A 162 5.68 -1.54 -13.56
CA CYS A 162 6.00 -0.29 -12.91
C CYS A 162 6.95 -0.52 -11.73
N LYS A 163 8.18 0.00 -11.79
CA LYS A 163 9.03 0.13 -10.61
C LYS A 163 8.53 1.33 -9.79
N ILE A 164 7.85 1.03 -8.69
CA ILE A 164 7.27 2.06 -7.81
C ILE A 164 8.39 2.79 -7.06
N ASP A 165 8.26 4.11 -6.95
CA ASP A 165 9.13 4.96 -6.13
C ASP A 165 10.64 4.81 -6.41
N VAL A 166 11.03 4.96 -7.67
CA VAL A 166 12.40 4.69 -8.14
C VAL A 166 13.08 5.93 -8.72
N CYS A 167 14.40 6.05 -8.52
CA CYS A 167 15.24 7.03 -9.21
C CYS A 167 15.83 6.43 -10.49
N GLN A 168 15.66 7.12 -11.61
CA GLN A 168 16.13 6.66 -12.92
C GLN A 168 16.90 7.77 -13.63
N CYS A 169 17.84 7.38 -14.47
CA CYS A 169 18.66 8.24 -15.30
C CYS A 169 17.80 9.22 -16.09
N LYS A 170 18.16 10.49 -16.00
CA LYS A 170 17.57 11.55 -16.82
C LYS A 170 17.75 11.24 -18.29
N ASN A 171 16.87 11.79 -19.12
CA ASN A 171 17.00 11.67 -20.56
C ASN A 171 18.40 12.13 -21.02
N GLY A 172 19.01 11.38 -21.93
CA GLY A 172 20.39 11.58 -22.38
C GLY A 172 21.46 10.87 -21.55
N THR A 173 21.13 10.31 -20.38
CA THR A 173 22.06 9.55 -19.54
C THR A 173 21.71 8.06 -19.49
N VAL A 174 22.69 7.21 -19.16
CA VAL A 174 22.53 5.76 -19.02
C VAL A 174 23.26 5.26 -17.78
N ARG A 175 22.81 4.12 -17.24
CA ARG A 175 23.37 3.58 -16.01
C ARG A 175 24.69 2.85 -16.29
N HIS A 176 25.72 3.14 -15.51
CA HIS A 176 26.98 2.41 -15.52
C HIS A 176 27.54 2.35 -14.11
N LYS A 177 27.84 1.13 -13.62
CA LYS A 177 28.37 0.90 -12.26
C LYS A 177 27.59 1.64 -11.15
N GLY A 178 26.26 1.67 -11.27
CA GLY A 178 25.36 2.29 -10.29
C GLY A 178 25.25 3.82 -10.36
N LYS A 179 25.76 4.47 -11.41
CA LYS A 179 25.62 5.92 -11.62
C LYS A 179 25.09 6.23 -13.02
N CYS A 180 24.38 7.35 -13.16
CA CYS A 180 23.96 7.87 -14.47
C CYS A 180 25.04 8.77 -15.07
N ILE A 181 25.59 8.32 -16.20
CA ILE A 181 26.60 9.05 -16.98
C ILE A 181 26.04 9.38 -18.37
N ALA A 182 26.65 10.32 -19.10
CA ALA A 182 26.22 10.60 -20.46
C ALA A 182 26.48 9.38 -21.35
N LYS A 183 25.67 9.19 -22.41
CA LYS A 183 25.80 8.02 -23.29
C LYS A 183 27.17 7.95 -23.95
N GLU A 184 27.72 9.10 -24.29
CA GLU A 184 29.07 9.27 -24.85
C GLU A 184 30.19 8.89 -23.87
N ASP A 185 29.93 8.92 -22.56
CA ASP A 185 30.90 8.57 -21.51
C ASP A 185 30.93 7.06 -21.25
N CYS A 186 30.09 6.26 -21.92
CA CYS A 186 30.15 4.82 -21.81
C CYS A 186 31.53 4.32 -22.24
N PRO A 187 32.14 3.37 -21.49
CA PRO A 187 33.40 2.77 -21.92
C PRO A 187 33.19 2.19 -23.31
N GLN A 188 33.94 2.69 -24.29
CA GLN A 188 33.96 2.08 -25.61
C GLN A 188 34.30 0.62 -25.39
N SER A 189 33.43 -0.28 -25.87
CA SER A 189 33.77 -1.70 -25.88
C SER A 189 35.15 -1.78 -26.54
N THR A 190 36.13 -2.30 -25.82
CA THR A 190 37.36 -2.77 -26.44
C THR A 190 36.94 -3.86 -27.41
N GLN A 191 36.60 -3.46 -28.64
CA GLN A 191 36.65 -4.32 -29.80
C GLN A 191 38.14 -4.58 -29.97
N THR A 192 38.63 -5.63 -29.31
CA THR A 192 39.79 -6.36 -29.79
C THR A 192 39.48 -6.76 -31.23
N PHE A 193 40.26 -6.17 -32.14
CA PHE A 193 40.32 -6.52 -33.56
C PHE A 193 40.51 -8.02 -33.77
#